data_AF-A0A3C0G573-F1
#
_entry.id   AF-A0A3C0G573-F1
#
_cell.length_a   1.000
_cell.length_b   1.000
_cell.length_c   1.000
_cell.angle_alpha   90.00
_cell.angle_beta   90.00
_cell.angle_gamma   90.00
#
_symmetry.space_group_name_H-M   'P 1'
#
loop_
_entity.id
_entity.type
_entity.pdbx_description
1 polymer ?
#
loop_
_entity_poly.entity_id
_entity_poly.type
_entity_poly.pdbx_seq_one_letter_code
_entity_poly.pdbx_strand_id
1 'polypeptide(L)'
;MVCLREAEKRRVGRPAYALWNTETWQKKFKSQVTKAYDLLGKYSDKAIINALNSYKGKNIYSLRVRFLEPIIKAEQIKLDEIDSREIKEVEYRDNTLEKPRQPFGKKGKLSRFKDLENE
;
A
#
# COMPACT_ATOMS: atom_id res chain seq x y z
N MET A 1 9.05 -10.12 -6.95
CA MET A 1 8.69 -9.95 -5.53
C MET A 1 8.47 -11.29 -4.80
N VAL A 2 7.56 -12.14 -5.26
CA VAL A 2 7.18 -13.40 -4.56
C VAL A 2 8.32 -14.44 -4.49
N CYS A 3 9.05 -14.67 -5.60
CA CYS A 3 10.20 -15.59 -5.59
C CYS A 3 11.35 -15.12 -4.68
N LEU A 4 11.54 -13.81 -4.55
CA LEU A 4 12.55 -13.23 -3.67
C LEU A 4 12.24 -13.57 -2.21
N ARG A 5 10.99 -13.32 -1.80
CA ARG A 5 10.49 -13.68 -0.45
C ARG A 5 10.68 -15.17 -0.15
N GLU A 6 10.42 -16.04 -1.14
CA GLU A 6 10.59 -17.49 -0.95
C GLU A 6 12.08 -17.87 -0.80
N ALA A 7 12.96 -17.25 -1.58
CA ALA A 7 14.40 -17.50 -1.52
C ALA A 7 14.99 -17.06 -0.18
N GLU A 8 14.57 -15.89 0.32
CA GLU A 8 14.94 -15.38 1.65
C GLU A 8 14.50 -16.33 2.76
N LYS A 9 13.24 -16.80 2.72
CA LYS A 9 12.72 -17.76 3.69
C LYS A 9 13.51 -19.07 3.71
N ARG A 10 13.93 -19.54 2.53
CA ARG A 10 14.71 -20.78 2.38
C ARG A 10 16.22 -20.60 2.61
N ARG A 11 16.68 -19.38 2.95
CA ARG A 11 18.09 -19.03 3.19
C ARG A 11 19.02 -19.39 2.02
N VAL A 12 18.54 -19.28 0.79
CA VAL A 12 19.29 -19.68 -0.43
C VAL A 12 20.34 -18.64 -0.86
N GLY A 13 20.48 -17.53 -0.11
CA GLY A 13 21.42 -16.46 -0.42
C GLY A 13 20.86 -15.39 -1.37
N ARG A 14 21.72 -14.51 -1.91
CA ARG A 14 21.28 -13.35 -2.69
C ARG A 14 20.57 -13.79 -3.98
N PRO A 15 19.28 -13.45 -4.15
CA PRO A 15 18.44 -13.99 -5.21
C PRO A 15 18.95 -13.68 -6.63
N ALA A 16 19.60 -12.53 -6.86
CA ALA A 16 20.01 -12.08 -8.19
C ALA A 16 21.00 -13.02 -8.91
N TYR A 17 21.90 -13.70 -8.18
CA TYR A 17 22.84 -14.66 -8.77
C TYR A 17 22.29 -16.09 -8.77
N ALA A 18 21.45 -16.46 -7.79
CA ALA A 18 20.96 -17.82 -7.65
C ALA A 18 19.66 -18.12 -8.42
N LEU A 19 18.74 -17.16 -8.56
CA LEU A 19 17.41 -17.41 -9.15
C LEU A 19 17.45 -17.74 -10.64
N TRP A 20 18.33 -17.07 -11.39
CA TRP A 20 18.40 -17.22 -12.84
C TRP A 20 19.36 -18.32 -13.27
N ASN A 21 20.41 -18.55 -12.47
CA ASN A 21 21.49 -19.49 -12.80
C ASN A 21 21.18 -20.92 -12.39
N THR A 22 20.26 -21.14 -11.43
CA THR A 22 19.84 -22.49 -11.05
C THR A 22 18.55 -22.90 -11.76
N GLU A 23 18.56 -24.07 -12.39
CA GLU A 23 17.44 -24.56 -13.20
C GLU A 23 16.12 -24.65 -12.39
N THR A 24 16.21 -25.02 -11.12
CA THR A 24 15.06 -25.15 -10.22
C THR A 24 14.35 -23.82 -10.00
N TRP A 25 15.10 -22.74 -9.74
CA TRP A 25 14.55 -21.41 -9.55
C TRP A 25 14.13 -20.75 -10.85
N GLN A 26 14.82 -21.04 -11.95
CA GLN A 26 14.43 -20.57 -13.28
C GLN A 26 13.04 -21.09 -13.67
N LYS A 27 12.78 -22.40 -13.47
CA LYS A 27 11.45 -23.00 -13.71
C LYS A 27 10.37 -22.37 -12.83
N LYS A 28 10.66 -22.18 -11.54
CA LYS A 28 9.74 -21.50 -10.62
C LYS A 28 9.44 -20.08 -11.07
N PHE A 29 10.46 -19.29 -11.40
CA PHE A 29 10.29 -17.91 -11.83
C PHE A 29 9.43 -17.83 -13.10
N LYS A 30 9.76 -18.60 -14.14
CA LYS A 30 8.95 -18.70 -15.37
C LYS A 30 7.48 -19.01 -15.07
N SER A 31 7.25 -19.99 -14.20
CA SER A 31 5.91 -20.39 -13.75
C SER A 31 5.13 -19.27 -13.05
N GLN A 32 5.82 -18.42 -12.27
CA GLN A 32 5.22 -17.24 -11.63
C GLN A 32 4.94 -16.12 -12.64
N VAL A 33 5.81 -15.91 -13.63
CA VAL A 33 5.60 -14.91 -14.69
C VAL A 33 4.36 -15.25 -15.51
N THR A 34 4.22 -16.49 -15.96
CA THR A 34 3.01 -16.94 -16.68
C THR A 34 1.76 -16.67 -15.84
N LYS A 35 1.80 -17.01 -14.54
CA LYS A 35 0.64 -16.79 -13.68
C LYS A 35 0.34 -15.30 -13.44
N ALA A 36 1.37 -14.46 -13.37
CA ALA A 36 1.19 -13.02 -13.27
C ALA A 36 0.50 -12.46 -14.51
N TYR A 37 0.88 -12.94 -15.71
CA TYR A 37 0.23 -12.57 -16.96
C TYR A 37 -1.26 -12.97 -16.98
N ASP A 38 -1.58 -14.19 -16.55
CA ASP A 38 -2.97 -14.63 -16.41
C ASP A 38 -3.79 -13.74 -15.47
N LEU A 39 -3.18 -13.25 -14.38
CA LEU A 39 -3.83 -12.36 -13.42
C LEU A 39 -4.05 -10.96 -13.99
N LEU A 40 -3.10 -10.45 -14.78
CA LEU A 40 -3.22 -9.16 -15.47
C LEU A 40 -4.35 -9.16 -16.50
N GLY A 41 -4.70 -10.32 -17.08
CA GLY A 41 -5.87 -10.45 -17.94
C GLY A 41 -7.21 -10.34 -17.20
N LYS A 42 -7.21 -10.44 -15.87
CA LYS A 42 -8.44 -10.44 -15.03
C LYS A 42 -8.58 -9.22 -14.13
N TYR A 43 -7.47 -8.63 -13.70
CA TYR A 43 -7.44 -7.59 -12.67
C TYR A 43 -6.45 -6.49 -13.05
N SER A 44 -6.65 -5.29 -12.50
CA SER A 44 -5.68 -4.21 -12.64
C SER A 44 -4.34 -4.57 -11.98
N ASP A 45 -3.26 -4.07 -12.57
CA ASP A 45 -1.91 -4.18 -12.02
C ASP A 45 -1.83 -3.64 -10.58
N LYS A 46 -2.47 -2.49 -10.33
CA LYS A 46 -2.58 -1.88 -8.99
C LYS A 46 -3.27 -2.80 -7.99
N ALA A 47 -4.40 -3.43 -8.35
CA ALA A 47 -5.09 -4.36 -7.46
C ALA A 47 -4.19 -5.55 -7.07
N ILE A 48 -3.46 -6.11 -8.03
CA ILE A 48 -2.54 -7.23 -7.81
C ILE A 48 -1.41 -6.82 -6.87
N ILE A 49 -0.79 -5.65 -7.10
CA ILE A 49 0.30 -5.14 -6.27
C ILE A 49 -0.19 -4.87 -4.84
N ASN A 50 -1.34 -4.19 -4.69
CA ASN A 50 -1.93 -3.89 -3.39
C ASN A 50 -2.25 -5.18 -2.62
N ALA A 51 -2.83 -6.17 -3.30
CA ALA A 51 -3.12 -7.47 -2.72
C ALA A 51 -1.87 -8.16 -2.18
N LEU A 52 -0.76 -8.12 -2.92
CA LEU A 52 0.52 -8.72 -2.51
C LEU A 52 1.25 -7.95 -1.40
N ASN A 53 0.94 -6.67 -1.22
CA ASN A 53 1.48 -5.81 -0.17
C ASN A 53 0.59 -5.75 1.08
N SER A 54 -0.66 -6.21 0.98
CA SER A 54 -1.58 -6.35 2.12
C SER A 54 -1.00 -7.24 3.22
N TYR A 55 -1.52 -7.11 4.44
CA TYR A 55 -1.12 -7.95 5.58
C TYR A 55 -1.18 -9.46 5.26
N LYS A 56 -2.25 -9.88 4.57
CA LYS A 56 -2.42 -11.28 4.13
C LYS A 56 -1.49 -11.63 2.96
N GLY A 57 -1.20 -10.68 2.08
CA GLY A 57 -0.34 -10.84 0.91
C GLY A 57 1.15 -10.99 1.21
N LYS A 58 1.64 -10.42 2.32
CA LYS A 58 3.05 -10.49 2.71
C LYS A 58 3.56 -11.93 2.88
N ASN A 59 2.70 -12.83 3.33
CA ASN A 59 3.01 -14.25 3.55
C ASN A 59 2.86 -15.12 2.30
N ILE A 60 2.57 -14.53 1.15
CA ILE A 60 2.38 -15.26 -0.11
C ILE A 60 3.73 -15.43 -0.80
N TYR A 61 4.09 -16.71 -1.00
CA TYR A 61 5.32 -17.15 -1.69
C TYR A 61 5.03 -17.77 -3.07
N SER A 62 3.78 -17.77 -3.54
CA SER A 62 3.41 -18.19 -4.90
C SER A 62 2.12 -17.51 -5.35
N LEU A 63 2.06 -17.07 -6.62
CA LEU A 63 0.88 -16.47 -7.24
C LEU A 63 -0.20 -17.51 -7.59
N ARG A 64 0.09 -18.80 -7.47
CA ARG A 64 -0.88 -19.89 -7.71
C ARG A 64 -1.71 -20.26 -6.48
N VAL A 65 -1.52 -19.55 -5.38
CA VAL A 65 -2.17 -19.84 -4.12
C VAL A 65 -3.67 -19.50 -4.21
N ARG A 66 -4.52 -20.45 -3.83
CA ARG A 66 -6.00 -20.32 -3.96
C ARG A 66 -6.56 -19.08 -3.26
N PHE A 67 -6.00 -18.71 -2.12
CA PHE A 67 -6.48 -17.56 -1.34
C PHE A 67 -5.99 -16.20 -1.87
N LEU A 68 -5.14 -16.15 -2.89
CA LEU A 68 -4.69 -14.88 -3.48
C LEU A 68 -5.80 -14.19 -4.28
N GLU A 69 -6.54 -14.95 -5.09
CA GLU A 69 -7.57 -14.39 -5.99
C GLU A 69 -8.69 -13.65 -5.23
N PRO A 70 -9.21 -14.16 -4.10
CA PRO A 70 -10.13 -13.40 -3.25
C PRO A 70 -9.55 -12.09 -2.69
N ILE A 71 -8.25 -12.06 -2.36
CA ILE A 71 -7.59 -10.85 -1.86
C ILE A 71 -7.47 -9.81 -2.99
N ILE A 72 -7.07 -10.25 -4.18
CA ILE A 72 -7.01 -9.38 -5.36
C ILE A 72 -8.39 -8.81 -5.68
N LYS A 73 -9.43 -9.65 -5.67
CA LYS A 73 -10.81 -9.22 -5.91
C LYS A 73 -11.26 -8.14 -4.91
N ALA A 74 -10.93 -8.32 -3.63
CA ALA A 74 -11.26 -7.33 -2.60
C ALA A 74 -10.54 -5.99 -2.82
N GLU A 75 -9.26 -6.01 -3.24
CA GLU A 75 -8.53 -4.79 -3.58
C GLU A 75 -9.00 -4.15 -4.89
N GLN A 76 -9.42 -4.95 -5.88
CA GLN A 76 -10.01 -4.44 -7.11
C GLN A 76 -11.31 -3.68 -6.83
N ILE A 77 -12.22 -4.25 -6.04
CA ILE A 77 -13.48 -3.59 -5.66
C ILE A 77 -13.20 -2.24 -4.99
N LYS A 78 -12.23 -2.18 -4.08
CA LYS A 78 -11.84 -0.91 -3.44
C LYS A 78 -11.31 0.13 -4.43
N LEU A 79 -10.55 -0.30 -5.43
CA LEU A 79 -10.02 0.60 -6.45
C LEU A 79 -11.15 1.10 -7.35
N ASP A 80 -12.06 0.23 -7.77
CA ASP A 80 -13.23 0.60 -8.57
C ASP A 80 -14.13 1.59 -7.79
N GLU A 81 -14.29 1.42 -6.48
CA GLU A 81 -14.99 2.37 -5.60
C GLU A 81 -14.27 3.72 -5.46
N ILE A 82 -12.94 3.75 -5.56
CA ILE A 82 -12.15 4.99 -5.50
C ILE A 82 -12.24 5.72 -6.83
N ASP A 83 -12.07 4.99 -7.94
CA ASP A 83 -12.10 5.55 -9.29
C ASP A 83 -13.50 6.04 -9.69
N SER A 84 -14.56 5.44 -9.14
CA SER A 84 -15.94 5.91 -9.34
C SER A 84 -16.30 7.14 -8.50
N ARG A 85 -15.50 7.51 -7.49
CA ARG A 85 -15.71 8.77 -6.78
C ARG A 85 -15.18 9.88 -7.66
N GLU A 86 -16.10 10.68 -8.19
CA GLU A 86 -15.77 11.92 -8.90
C GLU A 86 -14.75 12.71 -8.07
N ILE A 87 -13.62 13.06 -8.70
CA ILE A 87 -12.62 13.95 -8.12
C ILE A 87 -13.32 15.29 -7.94
N LYS A 88 -13.80 15.56 -6.72
CA LYS A 88 -14.26 16.90 -6.38
C LYS A 88 -13.05 17.81 -6.47
N GLU A 89 -13.02 18.68 -7.48
CA GLU A 89 -12.06 19.76 -7.55
C GLU A 89 -12.19 20.57 -6.25
N VAL A 90 -11.22 20.42 -5.36
CA VAL A 90 -11.15 21.23 -4.15
C VAL A 90 -10.68 22.60 -4.62
N GLU A 91 -11.60 23.56 -4.66
CA GLU A 91 -11.24 24.96 -4.90
C GLU A 91 -10.20 25.38 -3.85
N TYR A 92 -9.01 25.73 -4.33
CA TYR A 92 -7.97 26.29 -3.49
C TYR A 92 -8.43 27.67 -3.01
N ARG A 93 -8.75 27.79 -1.72
CA ARG A 93 -9.00 29.08 -1.07
C ARG A 93 -7.68 29.58 -0.48
N ASP A 94 -7.15 30.64 -1.10
CA ASP A 94 -5.98 31.32 -0.59
C ASP A 94 -6.34 32.10 0.69
N ASN A 95 -6.10 31.47 1.84
CA ASN A 95 -6.36 32.06 3.16
C ASN A 95 -5.16 32.88 3.67
N THR A 96 -4.19 33.25 2.83
CA THR A 96 -3.02 34.04 3.27
C THR A 96 -3.38 35.44 3.77
N LEU A 97 -4.57 35.96 3.43
CA LEU A 97 -5.11 37.22 3.96
C LEU A 97 -5.87 37.05 5.29
N GLU A 98 -6.13 35.81 5.73
CA GLU A 98 -6.79 35.58 7.02
C GLU A 98 -5.82 35.92 8.16
N LYS A 99 -6.26 36.83 9.04
CA LYS A 99 -5.47 37.21 10.22
C LYS A 99 -5.17 35.95 11.04
N PRO A 100 -3.92 35.74 11.51
CA PRO A 100 -3.56 34.57 12.29
C PRO A 100 -4.48 34.46 13.51
N ARG A 101 -4.97 33.24 13.77
CA ARG A 101 -5.76 32.92 14.96
C ARG A 101 -4.86 33.01 16.18
N GLN A 102 -4.73 34.23 16.70
CA GLN A 102 -3.95 34.66 17.85
C GLN A 102 -2.43 34.61 17.69
N PRO A 103 -1.71 35.69 18.05
CA PRO A 103 -0.26 35.66 18.11
C PRO A 103 0.21 34.76 19.27
N PHE A 104 1.28 34.02 19.02
CA PHE A 104 1.93 33.16 20.01
C PHE A 104 2.18 33.92 21.32
N GLY A 105 1.74 33.35 22.45
CA GLY A 105 1.91 33.93 23.79
C GLY A 105 0.76 34.80 24.32
N LYS A 106 -0.23 35.20 23.50
CA LYS A 106 -1.40 35.95 24.03
C LYS A 106 -2.48 35.01 24.55
N LYS A 107 -2.50 34.79 25.87
CA LYS A 107 -3.61 34.12 26.57
C LYS A 107 -4.90 34.96 26.51
N GLY A 108 -5.99 34.35 26.04
CA GLY A 108 -7.33 34.94 26.06
C GLY A 108 -7.83 35.21 27.49
N LYS A 109 -8.85 36.06 27.65
CA LYS A 109 -9.38 36.43 28.97
C LYS A 109 -9.79 35.19 29.78
N LEU A 110 -10.50 34.24 29.16
CA LEU A 110 -10.89 32.97 29.79
C LEU A 110 -9.71 32.11 30.26
N SER A 111 -8.62 32.03 29.49
CA SER A 111 -7.41 31.31 29.94
C SER A 111 -6.71 32.01 31.11
N ARG A 112 -6.82 33.33 31.24
CA ARG A 112 -6.26 34.06 32.40
C ARG A 112 -7.08 33.81 33.67
N PHE A 113 -8.40 33.68 33.57
CA PHE A 113 -9.23 33.34 34.74
C PHE A 113 -8.88 31.97 35.32
N LYS A 114 -8.56 30.97 34.47
CA LYS A 114 -8.11 29.65 34.93
C LYS A 114 -6.74 29.66 35.63
N ASP A 115 -5.85 30.58 35.25
CA ASP A 115 -4.57 30.73 35.92
C ASP A 115 -4.75 31.35 37.33
N LEU A 116 -5.77 32.21 37.53
CA LEU A 116 -6.07 32.87 38.81
C LEU A 116 -6.81 31.98 39.82
N GLU A 117 -7.53 30.94 39.38
CA GLU A 117 -8.20 29.98 40.27
C GLU A 117 -7.24 28.89 40.81
N ASN A 118 -6.03 28.78 40.26
CA ASN A 118 -5.01 27.81 40.68
C ASN A 118 -3.91 28.43 41.56
N GLU A 119 -4.17 29.59 42.15
CA GLU A 119 -3.34 30.31 43.13
C GLU A 119 -4.11 30.46 44.45
#